data_AF-Q9VWQ2-F1
#
_entry.id   AF-Q9VWQ2-F1
#
_cell.length_a   1.000
_cell.length_b   1.000
_cell.length_c   1.000
_cell.angle_alpha   90.00
_cell.angle_beta   90.00
_cell.angle_gamma   90.00
#
_symmetry.space_group_name_H-M   'P 1'
#
loop_
_entity.id
_entity.type
_entity.pdbx_description
1 polymer ?
#
loop_
_entity_poly.entity_id
_entity_poly.type
_entity_poly.pdbx_seq_one_letter_code
_entity_poly.pdbx_strand_id
1 'polypeptide(L)'
;MGNSQPRNASRSRRTSQWPQGAAELGASASDHHYHQEELYQEQQQQQQQPQQEQPSSRRIQFQAHTNQPTQSHPPGDEEQPVQSQQQQLSTWSLGSLSGGRLNWSFSGARNSFRHRNKATRKSLTSLHGSRRGKTQWHRPLTNSIFNSHFKETSKNDLYRIDHLVAKGAFGVVFKVSSKSDISQCYALKVLKKSKLIEDNSVRQIKDEADIQKVCGHHPFIVKQIDLWQNRHNLHILSEYVPNGELFSKITHFSIDLVRLYIGEIALALDFLHNAGIIYRDAKPENILLTEQFHIKLTDFGLSKWLKLGANTRTMCGTFKYMAPEILCGEPYGHAVDWWALGVIACQMLTQKSPNIKRHLLRRRESVEPEDGLSNAPSIAQINGCLQDSDGDSEDFLPEEVQHLTHEGRDVLRKLLTIEPRQRIRSVMALQRIAIYKDYNLSSKQLLSLSPREIIARDGIRIYEDRHFDQLTNQCAIDAFLDF
;
A
#
# COMPACT_ATOMS: atom_id res chain seq x y z
N MET A 1 -37.73 -52.97 41.51
CA MET A 1 -36.71 -54.05 41.45
C MET A 1 -35.74 -53.65 40.34
N GLY A 2 -34.42 -53.54 40.48
CA GLY A 2 -33.49 -53.47 41.61
C GLY A 2 -32.22 -52.74 41.11
N ASN A 3 -31.57 -51.88 41.87
CA ASN A 3 -30.42 -52.18 42.76
C ASN A 3 -29.26 -52.95 42.06
N SER A 4 -27.98 -52.54 42.12
CA SER A 4 -27.35 -51.34 42.74
C SER A 4 -25.90 -51.15 42.23
N GLN A 5 -25.36 -49.91 42.32
CA GLN A 5 -23.91 -49.68 42.49
C GLN A 5 -23.56 -49.53 43.97
N PRO A 6 -22.35 -49.96 44.39
CA PRO A 6 -21.45 -49.13 45.21
C PRO A 6 -20.02 -49.04 44.61
N ARG A 7 -19.25 -47.95 44.74
CA ARG A 7 -18.36 -47.55 45.89
C ARG A 7 -17.28 -48.62 46.23
N ASN A 8 -16.02 -48.34 46.55
CA ASN A 8 -15.21 -47.14 46.92
C ASN A 8 -13.70 -47.48 46.66
N ALA A 9 -12.65 -46.66 46.79
CA ALA A 9 -12.31 -45.22 46.73
C ALA A 9 -10.75 -45.14 46.88
N SER A 10 -9.98 -44.09 47.24
CA SER A 10 -10.15 -42.65 47.56
C SER A 10 -8.79 -41.90 47.50
N ARG A 11 -8.77 -40.62 47.06
CA ARG A 11 -7.68 -39.60 47.24
C ARG A 11 -6.36 -39.88 46.48
N SER A 12 -5.52 -38.89 46.13
CA SER A 12 -5.44 -37.47 46.52
C SER A 12 -5.13 -36.51 45.34
N ARG A 13 -5.06 -35.18 45.61
CA ARG A 13 -4.98 -34.08 44.62
C ARG A 13 -3.55 -33.60 44.34
N ARG A 14 -3.27 -33.15 43.09
CA ARG A 14 -2.76 -31.77 42.82
C ARG A 14 -2.81 -31.35 41.34
N THR A 15 -3.45 -30.20 41.12
CA THR A 15 -3.18 -29.11 40.13
C THR A 15 -2.64 -29.40 38.72
N SER A 16 -3.32 -28.82 37.73
CA SER A 16 -3.06 -28.89 36.28
C SER A 16 -1.80 -28.19 35.77
N GLN A 17 -1.19 -28.76 34.72
CA GLN A 17 -0.38 -28.07 33.70
C GLN A 17 -0.85 -28.49 32.30
N TRP A 18 -0.63 -27.65 31.29
CA TRP A 18 -0.95 -27.95 29.88
C TRP A 18 0.22 -28.71 29.22
N PRO A 19 -0.03 -29.78 28.45
CA PRO A 19 0.98 -30.35 27.56
C PRO A 19 1.09 -29.52 26.28
N GLN A 20 2.28 -29.00 25.98
CA GLN A 20 2.65 -28.58 24.62
C GLN A 20 3.23 -29.79 23.89
N GLY A 21 2.73 -30.09 22.68
CA GLY A 21 3.18 -31.26 21.90
C GLY A 21 2.88 -31.11 20.42
N ALA A 22 3.80 -30.47 19.69
CA ALA A 22 3.88 -30.41 18.22
C ALA A 22 5.21 -29.76 17.80
N ALA A 23 6.33 -30.48 17.94
CA ALA A 23 7.67 -29.94 17.69
C ALA A 23 8.60 -31.00 17.06
N GLU A 24 8.22 -31.52 15.90
CA GLU A 24 9.00 -32.56 15.22
C GLU A 24 8.78 -32.56 13.69
N LEU A 25 9.34 -31.56 13.00
CA LEU A 25 9.64 -31.59 11.55
C LEU A 25 10.83 -30.65 11.29
N GLY A 26 12.04 -31.19 11.22
CA GLY A 26 13.26 -30.44 10.89
C GLY A 26 14.06 -31.16 9.80
N ALA A 27 14.09 -30.56 8.61
CA ALA A 27 14.98 -30.90 7.50
C ALA A 27 15.01 -29.74 6.48
N SER A 28 16.02 -29.72 5.59
CA SER A 28 16.17 -28.82 4.43
C SER A 28 15.96 -27.31 4.69
N ALA A 29 16.99 -26.64 5.19
CA ALA A 29 17.09 -25.17 5.22
C ALA A 29 18.51 -24.63 4.93
N SER A 30 19.46 -25.50 4.54
CA SER A 30 20.89 -25.20 4.38
C SER A 30 21.27 -24.66 3.00
N ASP A 31 20.58 -25.12 1.95
CA ASP A 31 21.16 -25.12 0.59
C ASP A 31 20.88 -23.82 -0.19
N HIS A 32 20.02 -22.95 0.33
CA HIS A 32 19.69 -21.67 -0.30
C HIS A 32 20.66 -20.52 0.02
N HIS A 33 21.64 -20.71 0.91
CA HIS A 33 22.54 -19.61 1.30
C HIS A 33 23.66 -19.37 0.27
N TYR A 34 24.23 -20.43 -0.29
CA TYR A 34 25.41 -20.35 -1.18
C TYR A 34 25.16 -19.60 -2.49
N HIS A 35 24.00 -19.78 -3.12
CA HIS A 35 23.69 -19.17 -4.42
C HIS A 35 23.39 -17.65 -4.35
N GLN A 36 23.43 -17.05 -3.15
CA GLN A 36 23.15 -15.64 -2.93
C GLN A 36 24.43 -14.81 -2.74
N GLU A 37 25.56 -15.43 -2.40
CA GLU A 37 26.86 -14.73 -2.29
C GLU A 37 27.51 -14.51 -3.67
N GLU A 38 27.38 -15.47 -4.60
CA GLU A 38 27.93 -15.39 -5.97
C GLU A 38 27.41 -14.14 -6.70
N LEU A 39 26.08 -13.94 -6.71
CA LEU A 39 25.42 -12.77 -7.32
C LEU A 39 25.86 -11.43 -6.70
N TYR A 40 26.26 -11.44 -5.42
CA TYR A 40 26.73 -10.24 -4.72
C TYR A 40 28.21 -9.92 -5.01
N GLN A 41 28.98 -10.90 -5.48
CA GLN A 41 30.37 -10.72 -5.92
C GLN A 41 30.45 -10.33 -7.41
N GLU A 42 29.63 -10.93 -8.28
CA GLU A 42 29.61 -10.59 -9.72
C GLU A 42 29.26 -9.12 -9.98
N GLN A 43 28.29 -8.55 -9.26
CA GLN A 43 27.93 -7.13 -9.39
C GLN A 43 29.06 -6.16 -9.01
N GLN A 44 30.00 -6.57 -8.15
CA GLN A 44 31.13 -5.73 -7.73
C GLN A 44 32.31 -5.78 -8.72
N GLN A 45 32.43 -6.85 -9.52
CA GLN A 45 33.49 -6.96 -10.53
C GLN A 45 33.19 -6.15 -11.80
N GLN A 46 31.91 -5.97 -12.16
CA GLN A 46 31.53 -5.20 -13.36
C GLN A 46 31.70 -3.67 -13.20
N GLN A 47 31.96 -3.16 -12.01
CA GLN A 47 32.18 -1.72 -11.76
C GLN A 47 33.66 -1.29 -11.81
N GLN A 48 34.58 -2.18 -12.19
CA GLN A 48 36.03 -1.92 -12.17
C GLN A 48 36.72 -2.17 -13.52
N GLN A 49 36.44 -1.33 -14.52
CA GLN A 49 37.34 -1.10 -15.66
C GLN A 49 37.53 0.39 -15.95
N PRO A 50 38.74 0.87 -16.32
CA PRO A 50 39.04 2.31 -16.39
C PRO A 50 38.57 2.97 -17.70
N GLN A 51 38.29 4.27 -17.62
CA GLN A 51 37.95 5.12 -18.76
C GLN A 51 39.20 5.53 -19.56
N GLN A 52 39.06 5.66 -20.89
CA GLN A 52 39.94 6.50 -21.70
C GLN A 52 39.20 7.07 -22.93
N GLU A 53 39.66 8.24 -23.37
CA GLU A 53 39.32 9.00 -24.59
C GLU A 53 37.98 9.79 -24.68
N GLN A 54 38.18 11.12 -24.77
CA GLN A 54 37.34 12.23 -25.22
C GLN A 54 38.32 13.24 -25.89
N PRO A 55 37.96 14.38 -26.53
CA PRO A 55 36.71 15.16 -26.52
C PRO A 55 36.23 15.47 -27.99
N SER A 56 35.55 16.55 -28.43
CA SER A 56 35.02 17.80 -27.85
C SER A 56 33.91 18.41 -28.73
N SER A 57 33.28 19.50 -28.23
CA SER A 57 32.63 20.57 -29.03
C SER A 57 31.32 20.25 -29.77
N ARG A 58 30.38 21.19 -29.97
CA ARG A 58 30.34 22.63 -29.64
C ARG A 58 28.90 23.09 -29.29
N ARG A 59 28.77 24.23 -28.61
CA ARG A 59 27.52 24.82 -28.08
C ARG A 59 27.06 26.01 -28.92
N ILE A 60 25.76 26.15 -29.15
CA ILE A 60 25.13 27.39 -29.65
C ILE A 60 23.92 27.72 -28.76
N GLN A 61 23.78 28.99 -28.41
CA GLN A 61 22.57 29.59 -27.82
C GLN A 61 22.21 30.82 -28.65
N PHE A 62 20.93 31.17 -28.71
CA PHE A 62 20.48 32.51 -29.08
C PHE A 62 19.40 32.99 -28.11
N GLN A 63 19.38 34.29 -27.83
CA GLN A 63 18.42 34.95 -26.94
C GLN A 63 17.40 35.76 -27.74
N ALA A 64 16.32 36.15 -27.06
CA ALA A 64 15.18 36.85 -27.66
C ALA A 64 15.42 38.37 -27.81
N HIS A 65 14.63 39.00 -28.69
CA HIS A 65 14.25 40.40 -28.57
C HIS A 65 12.74 40.58 -28.84
N THR A 66 12.14 41.54 -28.13
CA THR A 66 10.70 41.87 -28.12
C THR A 66 10.43 43.18 -28.84
N ASN A 67 9.24 43.38 -29.42
CA ASN A 67 8.59 44.69 -29.53
C ASN A 67 7.08 44.59 -29.82
N GLN A 68 6.37 45.68 -29.50
CA GLN A 68 4.92 45.94 -29.56
C GLN A 68 4.73 47.49 -29.55
N PRO A 69 3.52 48.08 -29.59
CA PRO A 69 2.21 47.64 -30.11
C PRO A 69 1.55 48.70 -31.05
N THR A 70 0.29 48.49 -31.54
CA THR A 70 -0.92 49.33 -31.25
C THR A 70 -2.14 49.13 -32.19
N GLN A 71 -3.28 48.77 -31.58
CA GLN A 71 -4.68 49.22 -31.79
C GLN A 71 -5.30 49.48 -33.20
N SER A 72 -6.38 48.74 -33.53
CA SER A 72 -7.77 49.28 -33.73
C SER A 72 -8.82 48.16 -33.95
N HIS A 73 -10.11 48.50 -33.84
CA HIS A 73 -11.32 47.63 -33.72
C HIS A 73 -12.57 48.43 -34.20
N PRO A 74 -13.82 47.90 -34.25
CA PRO A 74 -14.37 46.55 -34.52
C PRO A 74 -15.54 46.68 -35.57
N PRO A 75 -16.76 46.09 -35.42
CA PRO A 75 -17.21 44.69 -35.26
C PRO A 75 -18.05 44.17 -36.48
N GLY A 76 -18.48 42.90 -36.44
CA GLY A 76 -19.52 42.33 -37.32
C GLY A 76 -19.81 40.86 -36.97
N ASP A 77 -21.08 40.50 -36.83
CA ASP A 77 -21.56 39.29 -36.13
C ASP A 77 -21.64 38.01 -36.99
N GLU A 78 -21.41 36.84 -36.38
CA GLU A 78 -22.37 35.70 -36.36
C GLU A 78 -21.91 34.57 -35.40
N GLU A 79 -22.83 33.67 -35.01
CA GLU A 79 -22.69 32.80 -33.83
C GLU A 79 -22.22 31.36 -34.11
N GLN A 80 -21.44 30.77 -33.18
CA GLN A 80 -21.53 29.35 -32.82
C GLN A 80 -20.88 29.08 -31.43
N PRO A 81 -21.32 28.03 -30.69
CA PRO A 81 -21.12 27.97 -29.23
C PRO A 81 -19.75 27.45 -28.80
N VAL A 82 -19.21 28.07 -27.75
CA VAL A 82 -17.92 27.72 -27.13
C VAL A 82 -18.00 26.38 -26.40
N GLN A 83 -17.28 25.36 -26.87
CA GLN A 83 -16.95 24.21 -26.03
C GLN A 83 -15.92 24.62 -24.98
N SER A 84 -16.36 24.74 -23.73
CA SER A 84 -15.48 25.03 -22.59
C SER A 84 -14.50 23.86 -22.37
N GLN A 85 -13.25 24.02 -22.79
CA GLN A 85 -12.19 23.03 -22.58
C GLN A 85 -11.89 22.91 -21.07
N GLN A 86 -12.56 21.95 -20.43
CA GLN A 86 -12.61 21.83 -18.98
C GLN A 86 -11.22 21.48 -18.45
N GLN A 87 -10.61 22.41 -17.71
CA GLN A 87 -9.26 22.24 -17.19
C GLN A 87 -9.21 21.09 -16.18
N GLN A 88 -8.71 19.94 -16.62
CA GLN A 88 -8.38 18.82 -15.74
C GLN A 88 -7.14 19.16 -14.90
N LEU A 89 -7.35 20.00 -13.89
CA LEU A 89 -6.49 20.06 -12.72
C LEU A 89 -6.45 18.67 -12.12
N SER A 90 -5.25 18.06 -12.07
CA SER A 90 -5.01 16.81 -11.35
C SER A 90 -5.11 17.10 -9.85
N THR A 91 -6.33 17.19 -9.34
CA THR A 91 -6.61 17.25 -7.91
C THR A 91 -6.13 15.96 -7.28
N TRP A 92 -5.11 16.06 -6.43
CA TRP A 92 -4.60 14.96 -5.60
C TRP A 92 -5.76 14.16 -4.99
N SER A 93 -5.74 12.83 -5.17
CA SER A 93 -6.87 11.95 -4.83
C SER A 93 -7.11 11.84 -3.33
N LEU A 94 -7.82 12.83 -2.78
CA LEU A 94 -8.38 12.83 -1.42
C LEU A 94 -9.19 11.54 -1.14
N GLY A 95 -9.76 10.93 -2.19
CA GLY A 95 -10.61 9.75 -2.13
C GLY A 95 -10.02 8.51 -1.45
N SER A 96 -8.69 8.35 -1.33
CA SER A 96 -8.15 7.20 -0.60
C SER A 96 -8.24 7.30 0.93
N LEU A 97 -8.43 8.51 1.51
CA LEU A 97 -8.45 8.69 2.98
C LEU A 97 -9.43 9.75 3.52
N SER A 98 -10.19 10.47 2.68
CA SER A 98 -11.31 11.31 3.13
C SER A 98 -12.58 10.51 3.45
N GLY A 99 -12.75 9.34 2.82
CA GLY A 99 -13.86 8.41 3.04
C GLY A 99 -13.72 7.57 4.31
N GLY A 100 -13.69 8.20 5.49
CA GLY A 100 -13.90 7.58 6.81
C GLY A 100 -12.96 6.44 7.22
N ARG A 101 -12.13 6.65 8.25
CA ARG A 101 -11.37 5.57 8.95
C ARG A 101 -12.27 4.64 9.79
N LEU A 102 -13.45 4.29 9.29
CA LEU A 102 -14.39 3.38 9.96
C LEU A 102 -13.93 1.94 9.79
N ASN A 103 -13.27 1.44 10.82
CA ASN A 103 -13.05 0.02 11.02
C ASN A 103 -14.43 -0.60 11.33
N TRP A 104 -15.17 -1.02 10.29
CA TRP A 104 -16.54 -1.53 10.39
C TRP A 104 -16.60 -2.84 11.20
N SER A 105 -16.63 -2.69 12.51
CA SER A 105 -16.64 -3.74 13.52
C SER A 105 -17.84 -3.51 14.43
N PHE A 106 -19.02 -3.94 13.98
CA PHE A 106 -20.20 -4.01 14.85
C PHE A 106 -19.91 -5.00 15.99
N SER A 107 -19.51 -4.46 17.14
CA SER A 107 -19.22 -5.19 18.37
C SER A 107 -19.75 -4.39 19.56
N GLY A 108 -21.01 -4.65 19.90
CA GLY A 108 -21.73 -3.98 21.00
C GLY A 108 -21.19 -4.37 22.39
N ALA A 109 -19.97 -3.96 22.73
CA ALA A 109 -19.32 -4.24 24.00
C ALA A 109 -18.99 -2.93 24.75
N ARG A 110 -19.99 -2.38 25.47
CA ARG A 110 -19.85 -1.14 26.28
C ARG A 110 -19.04 -1.38 27.57
N ASN A 111 -17.78 -1.83 27.44
CA ASN A 111 -16.93 -2.14 28.59
C ASN A 111 -16.34 -0.88 29.22
N SER A 112 -16.86 -0.58 30.42
CA SER A 112 -16.52 0.56 31.27
C SER A 112 -15.03 0.80 31.47
N PHE A 113 -14.59 2.00 31.09
CA PHE A 113 -13.47 2.70 31.74
C PHE A 113 -13.91 4.10 32.20
N ARG A 114 -14.89 4.15 33.11
CA ARG A 114 -15.17 5.33 33.96
C ARG A 114 -15.15 4.92 35.44
N HIS A 115 -14.79 5.88 36.30
CA HIS A 115 -14.68 5.80 37.77
C HIS A 115 -13.58 4.90 38.36
N ARG A 116 -12.47 5.54 38.79
CA ARG A 116 -11.68 5.34 40.04
C ARG A 116 -10.38 6.17 39.92
N ASN A 117 -9.95 7.03 40.85
CA ASN A 117 -10.53 7.52 42.10
C ASN A 117 -10.22 9.03 42.26
N LYS A 118 -11.21 9.86 42.62
CA LYS A 118 -10.96 11.08 43.41
C LYS A 118 -11.24 10.73 44.87
N ALA A 119 -10.22 10.30 45.60
CA ALA A 119 -10.36 9.94 47.01
C ALA A 119 -9.14 10.41 47.81
N THR A 120 -9.40 11.32 48.73
CA THR A 120 -8.50 11.84 49.76
C THR A 120 -7.81 10.75 50.58
N ARG A 121 -6.48 10.86 50.75
CA ARG A 121 -5.84 10.39 51.98
C ARG A 121 -4.71 11.32 52.39
N LYS A 122 -4.95 12.12 53.44
CA LYS A 122 -3.89 12.72 54.24
C LYS A 122 -3.27 11.60 55.08
N SER A 123 -1.95 11.47 55.07
CA SER A 123 -1.21 10.67 56.04
C SER A 123 0.12 11.34 56.31
N LEU A 124 0.31 11.84 57.53
CA LEU A 124 1.61 12.32 57.96
C LEU A 124 2.49 11.10 58.24
N THR A 125 3.68 11.07 57.65
CA THR A 125 4.80 10.27 58.15
C THR A 125 5.99 11.21 58.29
N SER A 126 6.28 11.57 59.54
CA SER A 126 7.37 12.45 59.92
C SER A 126 8.74 11.84 59.60
N LEU A 127 9.75 12.72 59.44
CA LEU A 127 11.15 12.52 59.83
C LEU A 127 11.75 11.12 59.57
N HIS A 128 12.63 11.01 58.59
CA HIS A 128 14.06 10.71 58.82
C HIS A 128 14.88 11.00 57.55
N GLY A 129 16.16 11.34 57.74
CA GLY A 129 17.03 11.76 56.64
C GLY A 129 17.52 10.58 55.79
N SER A 130 17.09 10.50 54.54
CA SER A 130 17.76 9.71 53.50
C SER A 130 17.73 10.45 52.17
N ARG A 131 18.86 10.44 51.46
CA ARG A 131 19.01 11.16 50.17
C ARG A 131 18.10 10.50 49.14
N ARG A 132 17.02 11.18 48.73
CA ARG A 132 16.13 10.73 47.65
C ARG A 132 16.96 10.43 46.40
N GLY A 133 17.10 9.15 46.06
CA GLY A 133 17.57 8.72 44.76
C GLY A 133 16.69 9.30 43.66
N LYS A 134 17.28 9.68 42.53
CA LYS A 134 16.54 10.22 41.38
C LYS A 134 15.50 9.18 40.93
N THR A 135 14.22 9.46 41.14
CA THR A 135 13.13 8.61 40.65
C THR A 135 13.24 8.52 39.14
N GLN A 136 13.31 7.30 38.60
CA GLN A 136 13.39 7.05 37.17
C GLN A 136 12.22 7.75 36.46
N TRP A 137 12.52 8.61 35.49
CA TRP A 137 11.49 9.37 34.76
C TRP A 137 10.46 8.40 34.17
N HIS A 138 9.18 8.64 34.45
CA HIS A 138 8.09 7.82 33.94
C HIS A 138 8.12 7.83 32.41
N ARG A 139 8.40 6.67 31.80
CA ARG A 139 8.27 6.50 30.35
C ARG A 139 6.85 6.87 29.93
N PRO A 140 6.64 7.64 28.84
CA PRO A 140 5.30 7.90 28.34
C PRO A 140 4.56 6.59 28.11
N LEU A 141 3.35 6.45 28.65
CA LEU A 141 2.56 5.21 28.51
C LEU A 141 2.29 4.88 27.03
N THR A 142 2.24 5.90 26.19
CA THR A 142 2.17 5.78 24.73
C THR A 142 3.38 5.06 24.12
N ASN A 143 4.57 5.16 24.70
CA ASN A 143 5.76 4.47 24.17
C ASN A 143 5.70 2.97 24.43
N SER A 144 5.32 2.55 25.66
CA SER A 144 5.29 1.13 26.03
C SER A 144 4.37 0.28 25.13
N ILE A 145 3.33 0.90 24.55
CA ILE A 145 2.46 0.30 23.53
C ILE A 145 3.25 -0.14 22.28
N PHE A 146 4.22 0.65 21.82
CA PHE A 146 4.93 0.44 20.55
C PHE A 146 6.36 -0.09 20.69
N ASN A 147 6.93 -0.10 21.90
CA ASN A 147 8.30 -0.55 22.21
C ASN A 147 8.66 -1.96 21.70
N SER A 148 7.66 -2.81 21.44
CA SER A 148 7.86 -4.13 20.84
C SER A 148 8.41 -4.10 19.41
N HIS A 149 8.26 -2.99 18.69
CA HIS A 149 8.62 -2.87 17.26
C HIS A 149 9.41 -1.58 16.97
N PHE A 150 9.06 -0.47 17.62
CA PHE A 150 9.68 0.84 17.41
C PHE A 150 10.68 1.14 18.52
N LYS A 151 11.94 1.44 18.16
CA LYS A 151 13.02 1.77 19.10
C LYS A 151 12.77 3.13 19.79
N GLU A 152 13.02 3.23 21.10
CA GLU A 152 12.91 4.50 21.85
C GLU A 152 14.03 5.51 21.52
N THR A 153 15.11 5.07 20.87
CA THR A 153 16.19 5.93 20.38
C THR A 153 15.71 6.70 19.14
N SER A 154 15.44 8.00 19.30
CA SER A 154 15.20 8.88 18.15
C SER A 154 16.40 8.90 17.21
N LYS A 155 16.14 8.90 15.89
CA LYS A 155 17.16 9.03 14.84
C LYS A 155 16.99 10.26 13.96
N ASN A 156 16.05 11.16 14.29
CA ASN A 156 15.74 12.34 13.46
C ASN A 156 17.01 13.19 13.20
N ASP A 157 17.92 13.29 14.18
CA ASP A 157 19.17 14.04 14.07
C ASP A 157 20.15 13.50 13.01
N LEU A 158 19.99 12.25 12.54
CA LEU A 158 20.84 11.64 11.50
C LEU A 158 20.43 12.05 10.08
N TYR A 159 19.23 12.63 9.89
CA TYR A 159 18.64 12.88 8.58
C TYR A 159 18.33 14.38 8.38
N ARG A 160 18.44 14.86 7.15
CA ARG A 160 17.97 16.17 6.72
C ARG A 160 16.69 15.96 5.89
N ILE A 161 15.61 16.68 6.19
CA ILE A 161 14.44 16.71 5.30
C ILE A 161 14.77 17.51 4.05
N ASP A 162 14.40 16.99 2.90
CA ASP A 162 14.51 17.69 1.62
C ASP A 162 13.16 18.33 1.22
N HIS A 163 12.05 17.59 1.31
CA HIS A 163 10.69 18.07 1.01
C HIS A 163 9.59 17.10 1.50
N LEU A 164 8.33 17.56 1.48
CA LEU A 164 7.13 16.74 1.67
C LEU A 164 6.87 15.89 0.42
N VAL A 165 6.62 14.58 0.61
CA VAL A 165 6.30 13.63 -0.47
C VAL A 165 4.81 13.28 -0.46
N ALA A 166 4.21 13.07 0.71
CA ALA A 166 2.78 12.76 0.82
C ALA A 166 2.18 13.15 2.18
N LYS A 167 0.86 13.35 2.21
CA LYS A 167 0.09 13.69 3.43
C LYS A 167 -1.12 12.77 3.56
N GLY A 168 -1.06 11.83 4.50
CA GLY A 168 -2.14 10.90 4.79
C GLY A 168 -2.97 11.29 6.03
N ALA A 169 -4.12 10.66 6.22
CA ALA A 169 -4.96 10.90 7.40
C ALA A 169 -4.27 10.56 8.74
N PHE A 170 -3.26 9.69 8.72
CA PHE A 170 -2.50 9.24 9.90
C PHE A 170 -1.23 10.08 10.20
N GLY A 171 -0.74 10.86 9.23
CA GLY A 171 0.60 11.44 9.27
C GLY A 171 1.12 11.92 7.91
N VAL A 172 2.43 12.15 7.81
CA VAL A 172 3.09 12.69 6.61
C VAL A 172 4.28 11.83 6.20
N VAL A 173 4.66 11.88 4.92
CA VAL A 173 5.85 11.24 4.37
C VAL A 173 6.78 12.33 3.83
N PHE A 174 8.02 12.33 4.27
CA PHE A 174 9.08 13.23 3.79
C PHE A 174 10.11 12.48 2.96
N LYS A 175 10.72 13.17 1.98
CA LYS A 175 12.02 12.77 1.45
C LYS A 175 13.09 13.26 2.43
N VAL A 176 14.01 12.39 2.82
CA VAL A 176 15.13 12.75 3.68
C VAL A 176 16.46 12.23 3.11
N SER A 177 17.49 13.05 3.18
CA SER A 177 18.88 12.65 2.91
C SER A 177 19.58 12.26 4.22
N SER A 178 20.51 11.29 4.20
CA SER A 178 21.40 11.09 5.35
C SER A 178 22.35 12.29 5.52
N LYS A 179 22.63 12.70 6.76
CA LYS A 179 23.66 13.72 7.04
C LYS A 179 25.09 13.18 6.89
N SER A 180 25.28 11.86 6.91
CA SER A 180 26.59 11.23 6.66
C SER A 180 26.91 11.09 5.17
N ASP A 181 25.88 11.01 4.33
CA ASP A 181 25.97 10.82 2.89
C ASP A 181 24.69 11.37 2.24
N ILE A 182 24.81 12.54 1.63
CA ILE A 182 23.68 13.28 1.06
C ILE A 182 23.12 12.58 -0.19
N SER A 183 23.86 11.67 -0.82
CA SER A 183 23.33 10.87 -1.94
C SER A 183 22.25 9.87 -1.50
N GLN A 184 22.34 9.37 -0.26
CA GLN A 184 21.42 8.38 0.27
C GLN A 184 20.09 9.03 0.67
N CYS A 185 19.12 8.92 -0.24
CA CYS A 185 17.75 9.38 -0.06
C CYS A 185 16.85 8.27 0.51
N TYR A 186 15.99 8.63 1.47
CA TYR A 186 15.04 7.75 2.14
C TYR A 186 13.65 8.38 2.21
N ALA A 187 12.61 7.56 2.36
CA ALA A 187 11.25 7.99 2.64
C ALA A 187 10.96 7.83 4.15
N LEU A 188 10.59 8.93 4.82
CA LEU A 188 10.31 8.96 6.26
C LEU A 188 8.82 9.21 6.52
N LYS A 189 8.08 8.14 6.86
CA LYS A 189 6.65 8.15 7.21
C LYS A 189 6.50 8.40 8.71
N VAL A 190 5.93 9.56 9.07
CA VAL A 190 5.82 10.10 10.44
C VAL A 190 4.37 10.09 10.88
N LEU A 191 4.03 9.30 11.91
CA LEU A 191 2.66 8.97 12.31
C LEU A 191 2.36 9.40 13.74
N LYS A 192 1.25 10.12 13.97
CA LYS A 192 0.91 10.66 15.31
C LYS A 192 0.30 9.57 16.20
N LYS A 193 0.95 9.24 17.32
CA LYS A 193 0.54 8.15 18.24
C LYS A 193 -0.86 8.35 18.82
N SER A 194 -1.24 9.59 19.12
CA SER A 194 -2.58 9.92 19.64
C SER A 194 -3.66 9.40 18.70
N LYS A 195 -3.55 9.73 17.41
CA LYS A 195 -4.52 9.32 16.39
C LYS A 195 -4.51 7.81 16.14
N LEU A 196 -3.35 7.16 16.15
CA LEU A 196 -3.25 5.70 16.06
C LEU A 196 -3.93 4.96 17.22
N ILE A 197 -4.01 5.58 18.41
CA ILE A 197 -4.71 5.04 19.59
C ILE A 197 -6.21 5.35 19.52
N GLU A 198 -6.57 6.58 19.15
CA GLU A 198 -7.95 7.04 18.95
C GLU A 198 -8.70 6.21 17.89
N ASP A 199 -8.09 6.04 16.71
CA ASP A 199 -8.61 5.22 15.61
C ASP A 199 -8.38 3.70 15.82
N ASN A 200 -8.04 3.26 17.05
CA ASN A 200 -7.79 1.86 17.45
C ASN A 200 -6.78 1.07 16.56
N SER A 201 -5.93 1.78 15.81
CA SER A 201 -5.05 1.24 14.77
C SER A 201 -3.74 0.62 15.30
N VAL A 202 -3.64 0.41 16.62
CA VAL A 202 -2.43 -0.04 17.32
C VAL A 202 -1.97 -1.45 16.90
N ARG A 203 -2.88 -2.36 16.55
CA ARG A 203 -2.49 -3.67 15.99
C ARG A 203 -2.06 -3.53 14.52
N GLN A 204 -2.83 -2.79 13.73
CA GLN A 204 -2.59 -2.58 12.30
C GLN A 204 -1.18 -2.03 12.01
N ILE A 205 -0.71 -1.04 12.79
CA ILE A 205 0.64 -0.49 12.65
C ILE A 205 1.78 -1.41 13.17
N LYS A 206 1.43 -2.46 13.92
CA LYS A 206 2.35 -3.53 14.30
C LYS A 206 2.42 -4.60 13.20
N ASP A 207 1.25 -5.03 12.73
CA ASP A 207 1.12 -5.96 11.61
C ASP A 207 1.84 -5.40 10.36
N GLU A 208 1.70 -4.10 10.05
CA GLU A 208 2.45 -3.40 8.98
C GLU A 208 3.97 -3.54 9.13
N ALA A 209 4.50 -3.30 10.32
CA ALA A 209 5.94 -3.33 10.61
C ALA A 209 6.53 -4.75 10.61
N ASP A 210 5.80 -5.75 11.12
CA ASP A 210 6.20 -7.17 11.07
C ASP A 210 6.08 -7.74 9.65
N ILE A 211 5.04 -7.38 8.88
CA ILE A 211 4.90 -7.72 7.46
C ILE A 211 6.09 -7.18 6.66
N GLN A 212 6.37 -5.88 6.77
CA GLN A 212 7.48 -5.25 6.05
C GLN A 212 8.86 -5.83 6.40
N LYS A 213 9.05 -6.26 7.65
CA LYS A 213 10.27 -6.96 8.08
C LYS A 213 10.45 -8.33 7.40
N VAL A 214 9.36 -9.01 7.05
CA VAL A 214 9.39 -10.29 6.33
C VAL A 214 9.47 -10.08 4.82
N CYS A 215 8.67 -9.17 4.24
CA CYS A 215 8.54 -9.04 2.79
C CYS A 215 9.54 -8.07 2.12
N GLY A 216 10.15 -7.14 2.86
CA GLY A 216 11.03 -6.07 2.34
C GLY A 216 12.38 -6.51 1.74
N HIS A 217 12.57 -7.80 1.44
CA HIS A 217 13.69 -8.32 0.66
C HIS A 217 13.31 -8.66 -0.79
N HIS A 218 12.02 -8.65 -1.13
CA HIS A 218 11.53 -8.92 -2.49
C HIS A 218 11.75 -7.70 -3.41
N PRO A 219 12.25 -7.87 -4.64
CA PRO A 219 12.69 -6.74 -5.49
C PRO A 219 11.56 -5.76 -5.83
N PHE A 220 10.32 -6.24 -5.96
CA PHE A 220 9.15 -5.42 -6.31
C PHE A 220 8.36 -4.94 -5.07
N ILE A 221 9.00 -4.84 -3.90
CA ILE A 221 8.44 -4.32 -2.65
C ILE A 221 9.36 -3.21 -2.09
N VAL A 222 8.78 -2.14 -1.57
CA VAL A 222 9.52 -1.03 -0.93
C VAL A 222 10.11 -1.49 0.40
N LYS A 223 11.44 -1.59 0.48
CA LYS A 223 12.18 -2.03 1.65
C LYS A 223 12.10 -1.04 2.81
N GLN A 224 11.58 -1.51 3.94
CA GLN A 224 11.67 -0.85 5.24
C GLN A 224 13.12 -0.95 5.79
N ILE A 225 13.68 0.17 6.22
CA ILE A 225 15.08 0.32 6.65
C ILE A 225 15.20 0.38 8.18
N ASP A 226 14.39 1.20 8.87
CA ASP A 226 14.39 1.25 10.34
C ASP A 226 13.06 1.78 10.93
N LEU A 227 12.85 1.50 12.22
CA LEU A 227 11.65 1.80 13.00
C LEU A 227 12.02 2.43 14.35
N TRP A 228 11.61 3.68 14.58
CA TRP A 228 11.81 4.36 15.87
C TRP A 228 10.63 5.24 16.28
N GLN A 229 10.66 5.73 17.51
CA GLN A 229 9.59 6.55 18.09
C GLN A 229 10.15 7.62 19.02
N ASN A 230 9.59 8.83 18.94
CA ASN A 230 9.81 9.87 19.95
C ASN A 230 8.67 9.83 21.00
N ARG A 231 8.39 10.89 21.75
CA ARG A 231 7.27 10.94 22.72
C ARG A 231 5.88 10.92 22.06
N HIS A 232 5.74 11.51 20.88
CA HIS A 232 4.47 11.83 20.22
C HIS A 232 4.23 11.05 18.91
N ASN A 233 5.29 10.68 18.21
CA ASN A 233 5.25 10.12 16.85
C ASN A 233 5.94 8.75 16.75
N LEU A 234 5.46 7.93 15.82
CA LEU A 234 6.20 6.80 15.24
C LEU A 234 6.86 7.26 13.93
N HIS A 235 8.02 6.68 13.63
CA HIS A 235 8.80 6.97 12.44
C HIS A 235 9.12 5.63 11.75
N ILE A 236 8.73 5.53 10.48
CA ILE A 236 9.06 4.42 9.59
C ILE A 236 9.95 4.98 8.49
N LEU A 237 11.19 4.49 8.43
CA LEU A 237 12.15 4.83 7.38
C LEU A 237 12.17 3.70 6.34
N SER A 238 11.98 4.04 5.08
CA SER A 238 12.05 3.12 3.93
C SER A 238 13.00 3.67 2.87
N GLU A 239 13.36 2.85 1.88
CA GLU A 239 14.03 3.36 0.67
C GLU A 239 13.20 4.47 -0.03
N TYR A 240 13.86 5.44 -0.67
CA TYR A 240 13.19 6.43 -1.50
C TYR A 240 13.06 5.92 -2.94
N VAL A 241 11.85 5.88 -3.47
CA VAL A 241 11.56 5.41 -4.84
C VAL A 241 11.33 6.64 -5.73
N PRO A 242 12.27 6.97 -6.65
CA PRO A 242 12.43 8.35 -7.09
C PRO A 242 11.44 8.82 -8.16
N ASN A 243 10.84 7.92 -8.94
CA ASN A 243 9.87 8.29 -9.97
C ASN A 243 8.42 8.26 -9.47
N GLY A 244 8.16 8.27 -8.16
CA GLY A 244 6.81 8.45 -7.62
C GLY A 244 5.80 7.38 -8.09
N GLU A 245 4.53 7.76 -8.21
CA GLU A 245 3.40 6.86 -8.54
C GLU A 245 3.32 6.55 -10.05
N LEU A 246 3.02 5.29 -10.39
CA LEU A 246 2.94 4.78 -11.77
C LEU A 246 2.09 5.65 -12.71
N PHE A 247 0.84 5.92 -12.34
CA PHE A 247 -0.11 6.65 -13.18
C PHE A 247 0.10 8.18 -13.17
N SER A 248 0.89 8.68 -12.22
CA SER A 248 1.33 10.09 -12.19
C SER A 248 2.50 10.32 -13.15
N LYS A 249 3.26 9.26 -13.51
CA LYS A 249 4.32 9.28 -14.53
C LYS A 249 3.90 8.86 -15.93
N ILE A 250 3.04 7.85 -16.04
CA ILE A 250 2.73 7.17 -17.30
C ILE A 250 1.21 7.07 -17.45
N THR A 251 0.67 7.70 -18.49
CA THR A 251 -0.78 7.72 -18.79
C THR A 251 -1.18 6.81 -19.94
N HIS A 252 -0.20 6.42 -20.78
CA HIS A 252 -0.37 5.57 -21.96
C HIS A 252 0.64 4.42 -21.88
N PHE A 253 0.18 3.19 -22.10
CA PHE A 253 1.01 1.99 -21.94
C PHE A 253 0.96 1.15 -23.22
N SER A 254 2.10 0.63 -23.66
CA SER A 254 2.12 -0.42 -24.68
C SER A 254 1.79 -1.78 -24.07
N ILE A 255 1.34 -2.74 -24.89
CA ILE A 255 1.06 -4.11 -24.43
C ILE A 255 2.28 -4.78 -23.77
N ASP A 256 3.50 -4.41 -24.19
CA ASP A 256 4.75 -4.89 -23.62
C ASP A 256 5.01 -4.31 -22.22
N LEU A 257 4.76 -3.01 -22.04
CA LEU A 257 4.90 -2.36 -20.73
C LEU A 257 3.82 -2.86 -19.75
N VAL A 258 2.59 -3.08 -20.23
CA VAL A 258 1.51 -3.74 -19.47
C VAL A 258 1.92 -5.16 -19.06
N ARG A 259 2.47 -5.97 -19.98
CA ARG A 259 2.93 -7.34 -19.70
C ARG A 259 3.97 -7.35 -18.57
N LEU A 260 4.96 -6.45 -18.63
CA LEU A 260 5.97 -6.32 -17.59
C LEU A 260 5.32 -5.95 -16.24
N TYR A 261 4.59 -4.84 -16.18
CA TYR A 261 4.04 -4.31 -14.94
C TYR A 261 3.02 -5.22 -14.26
N ILE A 262 2.16 -5.92 -15.03
CA ILE A 262 1.28 -6.95 -14.45
C ILE A 262 2.11 -8.09 -13.84
N GLY A 263 3.24 -8.46 -14.45
CA GLY A 263 4.12 -9.52 -13.97
C GLY A 263 4.87 -9.17 -12.69
N GLU A 264 5.39 -7.94 -12.59
CA GLU A 264 6.08 -7.45 -11.39
C GLU A 264 5.15 -7.37 -10.18
N ILE A 265 3.94 -6.82 -10.37
CA ILE A 265 2.91 -6.76 -9.32
C ILE A 265 2.46 -8.19 -8.95
N ALA A 266 2.24 -9.07 -9.92
CA ALA A 266 1.82 -10.45 -9.66
C ALA A 266 2.86 -11.25 -8.86
N LEU A 267 4.16 -11.10 -9.16
CA LEU A 267 5.23 -11.72 -8.38
C LEU A 267 5.26 -11.20 -6.93
N ALA A 268 5.06 -9.90 -6.72
CA ALA A 268 4.97 -9.33 -5.37
C ALA A 268 3.75 -9.85 -4.59
N LEU A 269 2.58 -9.96 -5.24
CA LEU A 269 1.36 -10.49 -4.62
C LEU A 269 1.46 -11.99 -4.31
N ASP A 270 1.94 -12.80 -5.25
CA ASP A 270 2.12 -14.24 -5.07
C ASP A 270 3.12 -14.55 -3.94
N PHE A 271 4.22 -13.83 -3.88
CA PHE A 271 5.18 -13.88 -2.76
C PHE A 271 4.54 -13.56 -1.41
N LEU A 272 3.72 -12.50 -1.31
CA LEU A 272 2.97 -12.18 -0.09
C LEU A 272 1.96 -13.27 0.27
N HIS A 273 1.22 -13.80 -0.71
CA HIS A 273 0.22 -14.85 -0.52
C HIS A 273 0.87 -16.15 0.00
N ASN A 274 2.02 -16.52 -0.56
CA ASN A 274 2.82 -17.67 -0.11
C ASN A 274 3.38 -17.47 1.31
N ALA A 275 3.72 -16.24 1.69
CA ALA A 275 4.09 -15.87 3.06
C ALA A 275 2.89 -15.81 4.04
N GLY A 276 1.66 -16.07 3.57
CA GLY A 276 0.44 -16.01 4.39
C GLY A 276 0.01 -14.58 4.71
N ILE A 277 0.21 -13.65 3.77
CA ILE A 277 -0.14 -12.23 3.88
C ILE A 277 -1.10 -11.88 2.73
N ILE A 278 -2.24 -11.26 3.07
CA ILE A 278 -3.14 -10.64 2.09
C ILE A 278 -2.88 -9.13 2.05
N TYR A 279 -2.77 -8.54 0.86
CA TYR A 279 -2.28 -7.16 0.68
C TYR A 279 -3.39 -6.11 0.84
N ARG A 280 -4.53 -6.31 0.16
CA ARG A 280 -5.82 -5.60 0.27
C ARG A 280 -5.88 -4.13 -0.13
N ASP A 281 -4.81 -3.57 -0.69
CA ASP A 281 -4.79 -2.17 -1.14
C ASP A 281 -3.94 -1.98 -2.41
N ALA A 282 -4.07 -2.91 -3.37
CA ALA A 282 -3.49 -2.75 -4.69
C ALA A 282 -4.25 -1.68 -5.49
N LYS A 283 -3.57 -0.56 -5.74
CA LYS A 283 -4.05 0.61 -6.49
C LYS A 283 -2.85 1.42 -7.02
N PRO A 284 -3.01 2.26 -8.06
CA PRO A 284 -1.96 3.13 -8.61
C PRO A 284 -1.16 3.91 -7.57
N GLU A 285 -1.83 4.45 -6.54
CA GLU A 285 -1.23 5.27 -5.49
C GLU A 285 -0.24 4.49 -4.61
N ASN A 286 -0.34 3.15 -4.58
CA ASN A 286 0.55 2.26 -3.84
C ASN A 286 1.60 1.56 -4.76
N ILE A 287 1.70 1.96 -6.03
CA ILE A 287 2.59 1.37 -7.04
C ILE A 287 3.60 2.43 -7.47
N LEU A 288 4.83 2.32 -6.95
CA LEU A 288 5.89 3.30 -7.17
C LEU A 288 6.90 2.84 -8.23
N LEU A 289 7.55 3.79 -8.92
CA LEU A 289 8.54 3.54 -9.98
C LEU A 289 9.98 3.79 -9.53
N THR A 290 10.87 2.81 -9.70
CA THR A 290 12.32 2.97 -9.50
C THR A 290 12.93 3.93 -10.54
N GLU A 291 14.18 4.32 -10.35
CA GLU A 291 14.95 5.11 -11.33
C GLU A 291 14.98 4.45 -12.72
N GLN A 292 15.06 3.11 -12.75
CA GLN A 292 15.06 2.28 -13.95
C GLN A 292 13.64 1.99 -14.50
N PHE A 293 12.59 2.52 -13.84
CA PHE A 293 11.15 2.36 -14.14
C PHE A 293 10.55 0.96 -13.86
N HIS A 294 11.17 0.16 -12.99
CA HIS A 294 10.55 -1.05 -12.41
C HIS A 294 9.57 -0.67 -11.29
N ILE A 295 8.58 -1.53 -11.01
CA ILE A 295 7.59 -1.32 -9.96
C ILE A 295 8.09 -1.73 -8.57
N LYS A 296 7.70 -0.97 -7.53
CA LYS A 296 7.68 -1.42 -6.14
C LYS A 296 6.33 -1.14 -5.46
N LEU A 297 5.76 -2.14 -4.81
CA LEU A 297 4.57 -1.97 -3.95
C LEU A 297 4.93 -1.31 -2.61
N THR A 298 4.09 -0.36 -2.18
CA THR A 298 4.24 0.38 -0.92
C THR A 298 2.99 0.33 -0.03
N ASP A 299 3.03 1.02 1.11
CA ASP A 299 1.99 1.12 2.15
C ASP A 299 1.25 -0.18 2.52
N PHE A 300 1.92 -1.03 3.30
CA PHE A 300 1.36 -2.26 3.86
C PHE A 300 0.34 -2.02 5.01
N GLY A 301 -0.09 -0.78 5.22
CA GLY A 301 -0.98 -0.41 6.32
C GLY A 301 -2.36 -1.08 6.30
N LEU A 302 -2.81 -1.64 5.17
CA LEU A 302 -4.03 -2.46 5.08
C LEU A 302 -3.78 -3.97 4.91
N SER A 303 -2.52 -4.39 4.85
CA SER A 303 -2.16 -5.80 4.74
C SER A 303 -2.43 -6.56 6.05
N LYS A 304 -2.53 -7.89 5.97
CA LYS A 304 -2.90 -8.72 7.12
C LYS A 304 -2.39 -10.15 6.99
N TRP A 305 -2.00 -10.75 8.12
CA TRP A 305 -1.75 -12.18 8.22
C TRP A 305 -3.03 -13.00 7.98
N LEU A 306 -3.03 -13.81 6.92
CA LEU A 306 -4.11 -14.69 6.52
C LEU A 306 -3.52 -15.97 5.93
N LYS A 307 -3.82 -17.13 6.53
CA LYS A 307 -3.36 -18.42 5.99
C LYS A 307 -3.96 -18.68 4.61
N LEU A 308 -3.22 -19.32 3.71
CA LEU A 308 -3.77 -19.80 2.44
C LEU A 308 -5.03 -20.66 2.69
N GLY A 309 -6.07 -20.44 1.88
CA GLY A 309 -7.39 -21.06 2.05
C GLY A 309 -8.30 -20.45 3.13
N ALA A 310 -7.80 -19.58 4.02
CA ALA A 310 -8.62 -18.94 5.05
C ALA A 310 -9.31 -17.65 4.57
N ASN A 311 -10.35 -17.24 5.30
CA ASN A 311 -11.20 -16.09 4.97
C ASN A 311 -11.04 -14.93 5.98
N THR A 312 -11.41 -13.72 5.57
CA THR A 312 -11.58 -12.55 6.43
C THR A 312 -12.85 -11.76 6.02
N ARG A 313 -13.43 -10.96 6.93
CA ARG A 313 -14.68 -10.21 6.68
C ARG A 313 -14.56 -8.68 6.86
N THR A 314 -13.38 -8.16 7.21
CA THR A 314 -13.16 -6.72 7.42
C THR A 314 -13.18 -5.98 6.08
N MET A 315 -14.11 -5.04 5.88
CA MET A 315 -14.07 -4.15 4.72
C MET A 315 -12.91 -3.14 4.86
N CYS A 316 -12.05 -3.07 3.84
CA CYS A 316 -10.96 -2.09 3.72
C CYS A 316 -10.40 -2.08 2.29
N GLY A 317 -9.67 -1.02 1.95
CA GLY A 317 -9.11 -0.76 0.61
C GLY A 317 -9.82 0.42 -0.06
N THR A 318 -9.32 0.88 -1.21
CA THR A 318 -10.02 1.89 -2.02
C THR A 318 -11.15 1.24 -2.83
N PHE A 319 -12.41 1.71 -2.65
CA PHE A 319 -13.64 1.13 -3.22
C PHE A 319 -13.54 0.69 -4.69
N LYS A 320 -12.96 1.54 -5.55
CA LYS A 320 -12.77 1.30 -7.00
C LYS A 320 -12.01 0.01 -7.33
N TYR A 321 -11.12 -0.43 -6.44
CA TYR A 321 -10.26 -1.61 -6.62
C TYR A 321 -10.72 -2.82 -5.79
N MET A 322 -11.77 -2.67 -4.96
CA MET A 322 -12.32 -3.78 -4.19
C MET A 322 -12.97 -4.80 -5.11
N ALA A 323 -12.78 -6.08 -4.77
CA ALA A 323 -13.45 -7.18 -5.46
C ALA A 323 -14.95 -7.27 -5.09
N PRO A 324 -15.81 -7.81 -5.97
CA PRO A 324 -17.26 -7.89 -5.73
C PRO A 324 -17.61 -8.56 -4.40
N GLU A 325 -16.88 -9.60 -4.00
CA GLU A 325 -17.10 -10.29 -2.72
C GLU A 325 -16.87 -9.37 -1.49
N ILE A 326 -15.96 -8.39 -1.54
CA ILE A 326 -15.77 -7.40 -0.46
C ILE A 326 -16.98 -6.45 -0.43
N LEU A 327 -17.44 -6.01 -1.59
CA LEU A 327 -18.56 -5.08 -1.75
C LEU A 327 -19.94 -5.74 -1.51
N CYS A 328 -20.01 -7.08 -1.53
CA CYS A 328 -21.14 -7.86 -1.02
C CYS A 328 -20.98 -8.25 0.47
N GLY A 329 -19.86 -7.90 1.13
CA GLY A 329 -19.59 -8.20 2.53
C GLY A 329 -19.29 -9.68 2.83
N GLU A 330 -18.97 -10.45 1.78
CA GLU A 330 -18.78 -11.89 1.83
C GLU A 330 -17.39 -12.27 2.42
N PRO A 331 -17.21 -13.51 2.93
CA PRO A 331 -15.93 -13.94 3.52
C PRO A 331 -14.83 -14.14 2.46
N TYR A 332 -14.08 -13.09 2.17
CA TYR A 332 -13.07 -13.05 1.11
C TYR A 332 -11.68 -13.57 1.55
N GLY A 333 -10.81 -13.82 0.57
CA GLY A 333 -9.40 -14.22 0.76
C GLY A 333 -8.51 -13.68 -0.35
N HIS A 334 -7.30 -14.23 -0.51
CA HIS A 334 -6.23 -13.72 -1.39
C HIS A 334 -6.63 -13.40 -2.86
N ALA A 335 -7.70 -14.00 -3.38
CA ALA A 335 -8.23 -13.73 -4.72
C ALA A 335 -8.67 -12.25 -4.95
N VAL A 336 -8.84 -11.44 -3.90
CA VAL A 336 -9.18 -10.02 -4.04
C VAL A 336 -8.02 -9.17 -4.58
N ASP A 337 -6.78 -9.53 -4.24
CA ASP A 337 -5.60 -8.79 -4.71
C ASP A 337 -5.40 -9.01 -6.23
N TRP A 338 -5.74 -10.23 -6.71
CA TRP A 338 -5.77 -10.58 -8.14
C TRP A 338 -6.88 -9.87 -8.92
N TRP A 339 -8.03 -9.58 -8.29
CA TRP A 339 -9.05 -8.71 -8.88
C TRP A 339 -8.56 -7.26 -9.00
N ALA A 340 -7.94 -6.72 -7.94
CA ALA A 340 -7.41 -5.36 -7.94
C ALA A 340 -6.32 -5.18 -9.01
N LEU A 341 -5.44 -6.17 -9.19
CA LEU A 341 -4.51 -6.24 -10.32
C LEU A 341 -5.24 -6.23 -11.67
N GLY A 342 -6.38 -6.90 -11.80
CA GLY A 342 -7.26 -6.82 -12.98
C GLY A 342 -7.83 -5.42 -13.25
N VAL A 343 -8.21 -4.68 -12.20
CA VAL A 343 -8.68 -3.28 -12.32
C VAL A 343 -7.55 -2.37 -12.80
N ILE A 344 -6.35 -2.53 -12.24
CA ILE A 344 -5.15 -1.78 -12.64
C ILE A 344 -4.76 -2.12 -14.09
N ALA A 345 -4.79 -3.40 -14.47
CA ALA A 345 -4.57 -3.86 -15.84
C ALA A 345 -5.58 -3.23 -16.82
N CYS A 346 -6.86 -3.15 -16.44
CA CYS A 346 -7.89 -2.49 -17.24
C CYS A 346 -7.56 -1.00 -17.45
N GLN A 347 -7.14 -0.30 -16.40
CA GLN A 347 -6.72 1.10 -16.49
C GLN A 347 -5.50 1.31 -17.39
N MET A 348 -4.48 0.44 -17.33
CA MET A 348 -3.32 0.57 -18.22
C MET A 348 -3.68 0.28 -19.69
N LEU A 349 -4.59 -0.68 -19.95
CA LEU A 349 -4.99 -1.08 -21.30
C LEU A 349 -6.03 -0.15 -21.96
N THR A 350 -6.92 0.47 -21.18
CA THR A 350 -8.09 1.22 -21.72
C THR A 350 -8.19 2.67 -21.27
N GLN A 351 -7.39 3.11 -20.29
CA GLN A 351 -7.56 4.38 -19.55
C GLN A 351 -8.89 4.52 -18.76
N LYS A 352 -9.87 3.64 -19.01
CA LYS A 352 -11.14 3.50 -18.27
C LYS A 352 -10.99 2.55 -17.08
N SER A 353 -12.09 2.20 -16.42
CA SER A 353 -12.09 1.27 -15.27
C SER A 353 -13.37 0.45 -15.24
N PRO A 354 -13.35 -0.80 -14.75
CA PRO A 354 -14.55 -1.63 -14.73
C PRO A 354 -15.62 -1.06 -13.78
N ASN A 355 -16.86 -0.95 -14.26
CA ASN A 355 -17.99 -0.41 -13.50
C ASN A 355 -18.92 -1.54 -13.02
N ILE A 356 -18.59 -2.12 -11.86
CA ILE A 356 -19.40 -3.18 -11.22
C ILE A 356 -20.68 -2.68 -10.52
N LYS A 357 -21.06 -1.39 -10.63
CA LYS A 357 -22.22 -0.82 -9.92
C LYS A 357 -23.52 -1.57 -10.23
N ARG A 358 -23.83 -1.78 -11.51
CA ARG A 358 -25.02 -2.52 -11.98
C ARG A 358 -25.06 -3.97 -11.47
N HIS A 359 -23.91 -4.66 -11.45
CA HIS A 359 -23.79 -6.02 -10.89
C HIS A 359 -24.06 -6.04 -9.37
N LEU A 360 -23.48 -5.10 -8.62
CA LEU A 360 -23.65 -5.03 -7.17
C LEU A 360 -25.09 -4.71 -6.77
N LEU A 361 -25.76 -3.79 -7.47
CA LEU A 361 -27.16 -3.44 -7.19
C LEU A 361 -28.08 -4.64 -7.41
N ARG A 362 -27.99 -5.35 -8.55
CA ARG A 362 -28.77 -6.58 -8.79
C ARG A 362 -28.50 -7.66 -7.74
N ARG A 363 -27.25 -7.81 -7.30
CA ARG A 363 -26.87 -8.78 -6.26
C ARG A 363 -27.35 -8.38 -4.85
N ARG A 364 -27.68 -7.09 -4.62
CA ARG A 364 -28.39 -6.63 -3.42
C ARG A 364 -29.89 -6.88 -3.51
N GLU A 365 -30.50 -6.64 -4.67
CA GLU A 365 -31.94 -6.87 -4.91
C GLU A 365 -32.33 -8.35 -4.78
N SER A 366 -31.43 -9.27 -5.13
CA SER A 366 -31.64 -10.72 -5.02
C SER A 366 -31.36 -11.32 -3.64
N VAL A 367 -30.98 -10.51 -2.64
CA VAL A 367 -30.66 -10.97 -1.29
C VAL A 367 -31.59 -10.28 -0.29
N GLU A 368 -32.56 -11.04 0.21
CA GLU A 368 -33.37 -10.64 1.36
C GLU A 368 -32.46 -10.16 2.51
N PRO A 369 -32.84 -9.09 3.25
CA PRO A 369 -31.97 -8.47 4.24
C PRO A 369 -31.87 -9.30 5.52
N GLU A 370 -31.12 -10.41 5.47
CA GLU A 370 -30.70 -11.16 6.67
C GLU A 370 -29.98 -10.22 7.64
N ASP A 371 -30.42 -10.27 8.90
CA ASP A 371 -29.91 -9.63 10.13
C ASP A 371 -28.84 -8.54 9.95
N GLY A 372 -29.20 -7.30 10.36
CA GLY A 372 -28.46 -6.03 10.20
C GLY A 372 -27.05 -5.94 10.81
N LEU A 373 -26.18 -6.85 10.41
CA LEU A 373 -24.79 -7.07 10.81
C LEU A 373 -23.91 -7.35 9.57
N SER A 374 -24.44 -7.15 8.36
CA SER A 374 -23.69 -7.22 7.11
C SER A 374 -22.62 -6.12 7.06
N ASN A 375 -21.36 -6.51 6.85
CA ASN A 375 -20.24 -5.57 6.64
C ASN A 375 -20.24 -4.92 5.24
N ALA A 376 -21.23 -5.22 4.41
CA ALA A 376 -21.34 -4.72 3.04
C ALA A 376 -21.79 -3.25 3.00
N PRO A 377 -21.34 -2.45 2.02
CA PRO A 377 -21.54 -1.00 2.01
C PRO A 377 -22.97 -0.66 1.60
N SER A 378 -23.53 0.39 2.21
CA SER A 378 -24.88 0.87 1.88
C SER A 378 -24.99 1.28 0.40
N ILE A 379 -26.19 1.26 -0.16
CA ILE A 379 -26.46 1.71 -1.54
C ILE A 379 -25.97 3.16 -1.75
N ALA A 380 -26.09 4.02 -0.73
CA ALA A 380 -25.55 5.38 -0.76
C ALA A 380 -24.01 5.43 -0.90
N GLN A 381 -23.27 4.52 -0.24
CA GLN A 381 -21.81 4.39 -0.40
C GLN A 381 -21.44 3.81 -1.77
N ILE A 382 -22.18 2.82 -2.27
CA ILE A 382 -21.99 2.27 -3.62
C ILE A 382 -22.19 3.39 -4.66
N ASN A 383 -23.26 4.17 -4.54
CA ASN A 383 -23.57 5.27 -5.45
C ASN A 383 -22.60 6.45 -5.34
N GLY A 384 -22.07 6.74 -4.15
CA GLY A 384 -21.08 7.80 -3.93
C GLY A 384 -19.62 7.42 -4.25
N CYS A 385 -19.31 6.13 -4.46
CA CYS A 385 -17.95 5.65 -4.70
C CYS A 385 -17.75 4.96 -6.06
N LEU A 386 -18.81 4.54 -6.75
CA LEU A 386 -18.76 4.00 -8.11
C LEU A 386 -19.50 4.94 -9.08
N GLN A 387 -18.85 5.22 -10.21
CA GLN A 387 -19.42 6.00 -11.31
C GLN A 387 -20.75 5.42 -11.77
N ASP A 388 -21.68 6.27 -12.19
CA ASP A 388 -22.85 5.82 -12.93
C ASP A 388 -22.43 5.17 -14.27
N SER A 389 -23.29 4.30 -14.78
CA SER A 389 -23.04 3.59 -16.04
C SER A 389 -23.69 4.41 -17.15
N ASP A 390 -22.89 5.03 -18.01
CA ASP A 390 -23.34 5.81 -19.17
C ASP A 390 -23.86 4.89 -20.29
N GLY A 391 -24.87 4.08 -20.01
CA GLY A 391 -25.49 3.15 -20.94
C GLY A 391 -26.11 1.92 -20.29
N ASP A 392 -26.95 1.22 -21.05
CA ASP A 392 -27.67 0.01 -20.61
C ASP A 392 -26.85 -1.28 -20.70
N SER A 393 -25.52 -1.18 -20.84
CA SER A 393 -24.63 -2.34 -20.91
C SER A 393 -24.73 -3.22 -19.66
N GLU A 394 -24.88 -4.52 -19.89
CA GLU A 394 -24.80 -5.56 -18.86
C GLU A 394 -23.35 -6.00 -18.59
N ASP A 395 -22.39 -5.62 -19.45
CA ASP A 395 -20.97 -5.83 -19.17
C ASP A 395 -20.46 -4.71 -18.23
N PHE A 396 -19.70 -5.10 -17.23
CA PHE A 396 -19.03 -4.21 -16.29
C PHE A 396 -17.66 -3.76 -16.83
N LEU A 397 -17.17 -4.33 -17.92
CA LEU A 397 -15.96 -3.92 -18.61
C LEU A 397 -16.23 -2.72 -19.55
N PRO A 398 -15.28 -1.78 -19.70
CA PRO A 398 -15.40 -0.67 -20.66
C PRO A 398 -15.49 -1.16 -22.12
N GLU A 399 -16.20 -0.43 -22.98
CA GLU A 399 -16.38 -0.81 -24.39
C GLU A 399 -15.04 -0.90 -25.14
N GLU A 400 -14.04 -0.10 -24.76
CA GLU A 400 -12.69 -0.12 -25.30
C GLU A 400 -12.00 -1.49 -25.16
N VAL A 401 -12.44 -2.33 -24.21
CA VAL A 401 -11.97 -3.72 -24.07
C VAL A 401 -12.25 -4.54 -25.34
N GLN A 402 -13.31 -4.22 -26.09
CA GLN A 402 -13.63 -4.90 -27.35
C GLN A 402 -12.56 -4.68 -28.43
N HIS A 403 -11.90 -3.51 -28.42
CA HIS A 403 -10.86 -3.13 -29.38
C HIS A 403 -9.46 -3.63 -29.00
N LEU A 404 -9.27 -4.16 -27.79
CA LEU A 404 -7.99 -4.72 -27.35
C LEU A 404 -7.62 -5.98 -28.14
N THR A 405 -6.31 -6.26 -28.19
CA THR A 405 -5.77 -7.50 -28.76
C THR A 405 -6.27 -8.73 -27.99
N HIS A 406 -6.03 -9.94 -28.53
CA HIS A 406 -6.46 -11.17 -27.87
C HIS A 406 -5.83 -11.32 -26.47
N GLU A 407 -4.55 -10.95 -26.35
CA GLU A 407 -3.74 -10.93 -25.14
C GLU A 407 -4.35 -10.01 -24.08
N GLY A 408 -4.68 -8.77 -24.46
CA GLY A 408 -5.32 -7.79 -23.59
C GLY A 408 -6.71 -8.22 -23.12
N ARG A 409 -7.51 -8.82 -24.02
CA ARG A 409 -8.84 -9.34 -23.64
C ARG A 409 -8.78 -10.56 -22.73
N ASP A 410 -7.83 -11.48 -22.93
CA ASP A 410 -7.76 -12.67 -22.07
C ASP A 410 -7.18 -12.37 -20.69
N VAL A 411 -6.17 -11.50 -20.55
CA VAL A 411 -5.68 -11.11 -19.22
C VAL A 411 -6.77 -10.45 -18.36
N LEU A 412 -7.56 -9.55 -18.94
CA LEU A 412 -8.68 -8.92 -18.24
C LEU A 412 -9.76 -9.93 -17.87
N ARG A 413 -10.20 -10.78 -18.81
CA ARG A 413 -11.22 -11.82 -18.56
C ARG A 413 -10.88 -12.72 -17.38
N LYS A 414 -9.60 -13.10 -17.22
CA LYS A 414 -9.14 -14.05 -16.19
C LYS A 414 -8.87 -13.41 -14.82
N LEU A 415 -8.42 -12.15 -14.79
CA LEU A 415 -8.22 -11.39 -13.55
C LEU A 415 -9.53 -10.81 -13.01
N LEU A 416 -10.40 -10.30 -13.88
CA LEU A 416 -11.71 -9.72 -13.54
C LEU A 416 -12.85 -10.76 -13.60
N THR A 417 -12.55 -12.05 -13.45
CA THR A 417 -13.60 -13.06 -13.27
C THR A 417 -14.32 -12.79 -11.94
N ILE A 418 -15.63 -12.52 -12.00
CA ILE A 418 -16.45 -12.14 -10.84
C ILE A 418 -16.40 -13.21 -9.75
N GLU A 419 -16.66 -14.48 -10.09
CA GLU A 419 -16.65 -15.59 -9.13
C GLU A 419 -15.23 -15.86 -8.59
N PRO A 420 -14.97 -15.66 -7.28
CA PRO A 420 -13.62 -15.78 -6.72
C PRO A 420 -13.01 -17.17 -6.81
N ARG A 421 -13.82 -18.22 -7.04
CA ARG A 421 -13.36 -19.61 -7.30
C ARG A 421 -12.85 -19.86 -8.72
N GLN A 422 -13.27 -19.05 -9.69
CA GLN A 422 -12.85 -19.19 -11.10
C GLN A 422 -11.80 -18.15 -11.53
N ARG A 423 -11.65 -17.07 -10.75
CA ARG A 423 -10.60 -16.07 -10.90
C ARG A 423 -9.18 -16.66 -10.74
N ILE A 424 -8.21 -16.07 -11.44
CA ILE A 424 -6.78 -16.39 -11.23
C ILE A 424 -6.32 -16.04 -9.82
N ARG A 425 -5.39 -16.84 -9.29
CA ARG A 425 -4.92 -16.84 -7.89
C ARG A 425 -3.42 -17.12 -7.71
N SER A 426 -2.66 -17.23 -8.80
CA SER A 426 -1.20 -17.47 -8.74
C SER A 426 -0.49 -17.10 -10.04
N VAL A 427 0.81 -16.81 -9.94
CA VAL A 427 1.71 -16.57 -11.07
C VAL A 427 1.71 -17.76 -12.04
N MET A 428 1.60 -18.99 -11.54
CA MET A 428 1.53 -20.21 -12.37
C MET A 428 0.26 -20.31 -13.24
N ALA A 429 -0.82 -19.62 -12.85
CA ALA A 429 -2.02 -19.48 -13.68
C ALA A 429 -1.92 -18.25 -14.61
N LEU A 430 -1.33 -17.15 -14.14
CA LEU A 430 -1.05 -15.95 -14.94
C LEU A 430 -0.12 -16.25 -16.14
N GLN A 431 0.93 -17.05 -15.91
CA GLN A 431 1.91 -17.53 -16.91
C GLN A 431 1.28 -18.26 -18.10
N ARG A 432 0.03 -18.74 -17.98
CA ARG A 432 -0.70 -19.48 -19.03
C ARG A 432 -1.64 -18.61 -19.86
N ILE A 433 -1.74 -17.31 -19.57
CA ILE A 433 -2.52 -16.36 -20.37
C ILE A 433 -1.74 -15.99 -21.63
N ALA A 434 -2.45 -15.76 -22.74
CA ALA A 434 -1.88 -15.36 -24.03
C ALA A 434 -0.88 -14.18 -23.95
N ILE A 435 -1.06 -13.22 -23.04
CA ILE A 435 -0.12 -12.09 -22.86
C ILE A 435 1.29 -12.54 -22.41
N TYR A 436 1.44 -13.68 -21.73
CA TYR A 436 2.72 -14.26 -21.33
C TYR A 436 3.20 -15.41 -22.23
N LYS A 437 2.56 -15.61 -23.38
CA LYS A 437 3.09 -16.49 -24.42
C LYS A 437 4.51 -16.01 -24.77
N ASP A 438 5.47 -16.93 -24.76
CA ASP A 438 6.89 -16.70 -25.05
C ASP A 438 7.64 -15.80 -24.02
N TYR A 439 7.05 -15.48 -22.86
CA TYR A 439 7.68 -14.77 -21.72
C TYR A 439 7.68 -15.61 -20.44
N ASN A 440 8.74 -15.52 -19.62
CA ASN A 440 8.84 -16.21 -18.33
C ASN A 440 8.60 -15.25 -17.15
N LEU A 441 7.62 -15.55 -16.31
CA LEU A 441 7.32 -14.83 -15.06
C LEU A 441 8.24 -15.29 -13.92
N SER A 442 9.46 -14.78 -13.93
CA SER A 442 10.40 -14.88 -12.81
C SER A 442 11.09 -13.54 -12.59
N SER A 443 11.44 -13.22 -11.33
CA SER A 443 12.04 -11.92 -11.00
C SER A 443 13.35 -11.67 -11.74
N LYS A 444 14.16 -12.71 -11.99
CA LYS A 444 15.39 -12.62 -12.81
C LYS A 444 15.07 -12.23 -14.26
N GLN A 445 14.02 -12.79 -14.86
CA GLN A 445 13.64 -12.45 -16.22
C GLN A 445 13.06 -11.04 -16.31
N LEU A 446 12.14 -10.65 -15.41
CA LEU A 446 11.53 -9.32 -15.47
C LEU A 446 12.54 -8.20 -15.16
N LEU A 447 13.46 -8.40 -14.21
CA LEU A 447 14.56 -7.46 -13.93
C LEU A 447 15.63 -7.42 -15.04
N SER A 448 15.61 -8.33 -16.01
CA SER A 448 16.46 -8.27 -17.21
C SER A 448 15.82 -7.49 -18.37
N LEU A 449 14.51 -7.20 -18.28
CA LEU A 449 13.83 -6.31 -19.20
C LEU A 449 13.98 -4.88 -18.69
N SER A 450 14.30 -3.93 -19.58
CA SER A 450 14.44 -2.52 -19.24
C SER A 450 13.13 -1.77 -19.53
N PRO A 451 12.26 -1.48 -18.55
CA PRO A 451 11.04 -0.69 -18.78
C PRO A 451 11.37 0.67 -19.37
N ARG A 452 12.51 1.27 -19.01
CA ARG A 452 13.02 2.52 -19.61
C ARG A 452 13.26 2.39 -21.12
N GLU A 453 13.79 1.27 -21.61
CA GLU A 453 13.94 1.01 -23.04
C GLU A 453 12.62 0.74 -23.73
N ILE A 454 11.69 0.00 -23.11
CA ILE A 454 10.33 -0.20 -23.65
C ILE A 454 9.62 1.15 -23.83
N ILE A 455 9.68 2.01 -22.80
CA ILE A 455 9.13 3.36 -22.82
C ILE A 455 9.73 4.20 -23.95
N ALA A 456 11.06 4.17 -24.12
CA ALA A 456 11.75 4.91 -25.18
C ALA A 456 11.46 4.36 -26.59
N ARG A 457 11.45 3.04 -26.76
CA ARG A 457 11.15 2.32 -28.02
C ARG A 457 9.73 2.61 -28.50
N ASP A 458 8.78 2.64 -27.57
CA ASP A 458 7.34 2.80 -27.87
C ASP A 458 6.89 4.27 -27.89
N GLY A 459 7.81 5.23 -27.71
CA GLY A 459 7.51 6.66 -27.70
C GLY A 459 6.63 7.11 -26.53
N ILE A 460 6.61 6.36 -25.43
CA ILE A 460 5.72 6.60 -24.29
C ILE A 460 6.19 7.84 -23.52
N ARG A 461 5.29 8.81 -23.35
CA ARG A 461 5.56 10.05 -22.63
C ARG A 461 5.60 9.82 -21.12
N ILE A 462 6.77 10.06 -20.52
CA ILE A 462 6.92 10.25 -19.07
C ILE A 462 6.51 11.69 -18.71
N TYR A 463 5.84 11.86 -17.58
CA TYR A 463 5.45 13.14 -17.00
C TYR A 463 6.34 13.50 -15.80
N GLU A 464 6.62 14.80 -15.61
CA GLU A 464 7.34 15.33 -14.46
C GLU A 464 6.43 15.48 -13.24
N ASP A 465 6.99 15.41 -12.03
CA ASP A 465 6.19 15.52 -10.80
C ASP A 465 5.69 16.94 -10.58
N ARG A 466 4.42 17.06 -10.19
CA ARG A 466 3.91 18.30 -9.60
C ARG A 466 4.42 18.38 -8.16
N HIS A 467 5.63 18.92 -7.98
CA HIS A 467 6.15 19.24 -6.65
C HIS A 467 5.14 20.08 -5.86
N PHE A 468 5.02 19.83 -4.55
CA PHE A 468 4.33 20.75 -3.65
C PHE A 468 4.93 22.15 -3.77
N ASP A 469 4.09 23.17 -3.63
CA ASP A 469 4.56 24.55 -3.62
C ASP A 469 5.55 24.79 -2.46
N GLN A 470 6.39 25.82 -2.61
CA GLN A 470 7.46 26.11 -1.65
C GLN A 470 6.93 26.42 -0.25
N LEU A 471 5.74 27.02 -0.12
CA LEU A 471 5.13 27.34 1.17
C LEU A 471 4.65 26.06 1.87
N THR A 472 3.92 25.18 1.17
CA THR A 472 3.49 23.88 1.69
C THR A 472 4.66 23.00 2.10
N ASN A 473 5.76 23.01 1.33
CA ASN A 473 6.99 22.31 1.69
C ASN A 473 7.63 22.91 2.95
N GLN A 474 7.84 24.23 3.00
CA GLN A 474 8.47 24.88 4.14
C GLN A 474 7.64 24.68 5.42
N CYS A 475 6.33 24.94 5.39
CA CYS A 475 5.46 24.73 6.54
C CYS A 475 5.37 23.27 6.99
N ALA A 476 5.59 22.29 6.10
CA ALA A 476 5.69 20.88 6.48
C ALA A 476 7.04 20.54 7.13
N ILE A 477 8.13 21.14 6.67
CA ILE A 477 9.46 21.03 7.28
C ILE A 477 9.46 21.67 8.67
N ASP A 478 9.01 22.92 8.78
CA ASP A 478 8.90 23.67 10.04
C ASP A 478 8.09 22.88 11.06
N ALA A 479 6.90 22.41 10.66
CA ALA A 479 6.04 21.61 11.53
C ALA A 479 6.67 20.26 11.96
N PHE A 480 7.58 19.67 11.18
CA PHE A 480 8.34 18.50 11.64
C PHE A 480 9.43 18.88 12.65
N LEU A 481 10.12 20.00 12.44
CA LEU A 481 11.17 20.49 13.35
C LEU A 481 10.60 20.84 14.74
N ASP A 482 9.30 21.15 14.83
CA ASP A 482 8.54 21.33 16.07
C ASP A 482 8.08 20.03 16.79
N PHE A 483 8.31 18.81 16.26
CA PHE A 483 7.60 17.56 16.67
C PHE A 483 8.43 16.36 17.20
#